data_AF-A0NQD1-F1
#
_entry.id   AF-A0NQD1-F1
#
_cell.length_a   1.000
_cell.length_b   1.000
_cell.length_c   1.000
_cell.angle_alpha   90.00
_cell.angle_beta   90.00
_cell.angle_gamma   90.00
#
_symmetry.space_group_name_H-M   'P 1'
#
loop_
_entity.id
_entity.type
_entity.pdbx_description
1 polymer ?
#
loop_
_entity_poly.entity_id
_entity_poly.type
_entity_poly.pdbx_seq_one_letter_code
_entity_poly.pdbx_strand_id
1 'polypeptide(L)'
;MFQEVDETTGRHLPFATSVGCAVWHDLEGARKRALLELVERDAMAQAWYNRLGISALPEGLLSEVLPPELTHYLNDQPRAWGLYHVETDLAVQVVMAVSHDGYGKGCAFGASAGWDIAQASVGALQEMLQSENALTLMNKAYPVTGKSDETPKQPPRQLAYARERVIFEDLPLKDAAALSETAALTTSSFEALLQSCFDRGIGLWEFDATRQDLGIPCIKLMSAELCTWEPRFGKKRLFHGVVERGLRQTPAKEPEFAIRPFPF
;
A
#
# COMPACT_ATOMS: atom_id res chain seq x y z
N MET A 1 27.66 12.59 -3.07
CA MET A 1 27.00 11.74 -2.04
C MET A 1 25.50 11.88 -2.29
N PHE A 2 24.97 10.95 -3.09
CA PHE A 2 23.57 10.71 -3.48
C PHE A 2 22.61 11.91 -3.48
N GLN A 3 22.54 12.63 -4.61
CA GLN A 3 21.57 13.69 -4.87
C GLN A 3 20.34 13.10 -5.59
N GLU A 4 19.54 12.29 -4.90
CA GLU A 4 18.24 11.89 -5.46
C GLU A 4 17.26 13.05 -5.25
N VAL A 5 16.84 13.64 -6.36
CA VAL A 5 15.86 14.74 -6.41
C VAL A 5 14.58 14.18 -6.99
N ASP A 6 13.46 14.40 -6.32
CA ASP A 6 12.14 14.19 -6.88
C ASP A 6 11.93 15.15 -8.06
N GLU A 7 11.94 14.62 -9.27
CA GLU A 7 11.78 15.41 -10.50
C GLU A 7 10.47 16.19 -10.56
N THR A 8 9.44 15.77 -9.81
CA THR A 8 8.13 16.43 -9.78
C THR A 8 8.10 17.63 -8.84
N THR A 9 8.87 17.61 -7.76
CA THR A 9 8.86 18.68 -6.74
C THR A 9 10.18 19.45 -6.65
N GLY A 10 11.24 18.99 -7.32
CA GLY A 10 12.59 19.54 -7.22
C GLY A 10 13.23 19.37 -5.83
N ARG A 11 12.63 18.57 -4.94
CA ARG A 11 13.11 18.36 -3.56
C ARG A 11 13.95 17.10 -3.44
N HIS A 12 14.94 17.12 -2.56
CA HIS A 12 15.67 15.90 -2.20
C HIS A 12 14.72 14.87 -1.60
N LEU A 13 14.81 13.62 -2.08
CA LEU A 13 14.11 12.52 -1.43
C LEU A 13 14.68 12.34 -0.01
N PRO A 14 13.86 12.48 1.05
CA PRO A 14 14.36 12.30 2.39
C PRO A 14 14.79 10.84 2.59
N PHE A 15 16.01 10.64 3.10
CA PHE A 15 16.48 9.32 3.53
C PHE A 15 15.65 8.79 4.72
N ALA A 16 15.10 9.68 5.53
CA ALA A 16 14.24 9.33 6.65
C ALA A 16 12.80 9.05 6.17
N THR A 17 12.31 7.87 6.50
CA THR A 17 10.93 7.43 6.25
C THR A 17 10.31 6.90 7.54
N SER A 18 8.98 6.94 7.67
CA SER A 18 8.27 6.25 8.75
C SER A 18 8.07 4.75 8.48
N VAL A 19 8.40 4.27 7.27
CA VAL A 19 8.26 2.88 6.89
C VAL A 19 9.00 1.97 7.86
N GLY A 20 8.27 1.00 8.41
CA GLY A 20 8.77 0.04 9.39
C GLY A 20 8.86 0.59 10.80
N CYS A 21 8.35 1.80 11.07
CA CYS A 21 8.23 2.34 12.43
C CYS A 21 6.91 1.88 13.05
N ALA A 22 6.96 1.34 14.27
CA ALA A 22 5.75 0.96 14.98
C ALA A 22 5.88 1.22 16.49
N VAL A 23 4.75 1.56 17.10
CA VAL A 23 4.57 1.61 18.54
C VAL A 23 3.51 0.61 18.96
N TRP A 24 3.67 0.03 20.15
CA TRP A 24 2.68 -0.87 20.73
C TRP A 24 2.82 -0.95 22.25
N HIS A 25 1.96 -1.72 22.92
CA HIS A 25 2.05 -1.89 24.37
C HIS A 25 3.23 -2.78 24.81
N ASP A 26 3.79 -3.57 23.90
CA ASP A 26 5.00 -4.37 24.10
C ASP A 26 5.89 -4.34 22.83
N LEU A 27 7.14 -4.79 22.96
CA LEU A 27 8.08 -4.86 21.83
C LEU A 27 7.65 -5.89 20.78
N GLU A 28 7.02 -6.98 21.20
CA GLU A 28 6.61 -8.05 20.28
C GLU A 28 5.53 -7.59 19.30
N GLY A 29 4.49 -6.91 19.78
CA GLY A 29 3.46 -6.36 18.93
C GLY A 29 3.94 -5.18 18.09
N ALA A 30 4.91 -4.39 18.59
CA ALA A 30 5.57 -3.37 17.78
C ALA A 30 6.33 -4.02 16.60
N ARG A 31 7.06 -5.13 16.85
CA ARG A 31 7.75 -5.94 15.81
C ARG A 31 6.79 -6.49 14.79
N LYS A 32 5.71 -7.11 15.23
CA LYS A 32 4.66 -7.64 14.36
C LYS A 32 4.09 -6.57 13.44
N ARG A 33 3.74 -5.39 13.98
CA ARG A 33 3.19 -4.28 13.20
C ARG A 33 4.20 -3.69 12.21
N ALA A 34 5.43 -3.44 12.66
CA ALA A 34 6.48 -2.92 11.79
C ALA A 34 6.77 -3.88 10.63
N LEU A 35 6.81 -5.19 10.89
CA LEU A 35 7.10 -6.18 9.86
C LEU A 35 5.92 -6.33 8.87
N LEU A 36 4.68 -6.34 9.36
CA LEU A 36 3.50 -6.30 8.50
C LEU A 36 3.53 -5.09 7.58
N GLU A 37 3.86 -3.91 8.10
CA GLU A 37 3.99 -2.70 7.28
C GLU A 37 5.07 -2.88 6.20
N LEU A 38 6.28 -3.35 6.55
CA LEU A 38 7.34 -3.56 5.57
C LEU A 38 6.92 -4.49 4.42
N VAL A 39 6.19 -5.57 4.73
CA VAL A 39 5.70 -6.53 3.72
C VAL A 39 4.59 -5.92 2.87
N GLU A 40 3.69 -5.16 3.47
CA GLU A 40 2.67 -4.41 2.74
C GLU A 40 3.31 -3.47 1.72
N ARG A 41 4.32 -2.69 2.12
CA ARG A 41 5.06 -1.80 1.20
C ARG A 41 5.76 -2.57 0.09
N ASP A 42 6.34 -3.74 0.41
CA ASP A 42 7.03 -4.58 -0.57
C ASP A 42 6.06 -5.12 -1.63
N ALA A 43 4.96 -5.73 -1.20
CA ALA A 43 3.94 -6.29 -2.07
C ALA A 43 3.26 -5.19 -2.92
N MET A 44 2.88 -4.08 -2.30
CA MET A 44 2.27 -2.95 -3.00
C MET A 44 3.22 -2.32 -4.02
N ALA A 45 4.51 -2.16 -3.71
CA ALA A 45 5.47 -1.64 -4.68
C ALA A 45 5.61 -2.60 -5.87
N GLN A 46 5.74 -3.91 -5.61
CA GLN A 46 5.83 -4.92 -6.66
C GLN A 46 4.60 -4.89 -7.57
N ALA A 47 3.39 -4.87 -6.98
CA ALA A 47 2.14 -4.86 -7.73
C ALA A 47 1.90 -3.54 -8.47
N TRP A 48 2.14 -2.40 -7.81
CA TRP A 48 2.01 -1.08 -8.42
C TRP A 48 2.98 -0.94 -9.58
N TYR A 49 4.29 -1.01 -9.37
CA TYR A 49 5.23 -0.71 -10.46
C TYR A 49 5.13 -1.70 -11.63
N ASN A 50 4.77 -2.96 -11.39
CA ASN A 50 4.57 -3.94 -12.46
C ASN A 50 3.16 -3.96 -13.05
N ARG A 51 2.14 -3.41 -12.37
CA ARG A 51 0.71 -3.51 -12.72
C ARG A 51 0.20 -4.96 -12.79
N LEU A 52 0.67 -5.81 -11.88
CA LEU A 52 0.44 -7.27 -11.87
C LEU A 52 0.20 -7.79 -10.45
N GLY A 53 -0.26 -9.04 -10.33
CA GLY A 53 -0.43 -9.71 -9.03
C GLY A 53 -1.59 -9.16 -8.21
N ILE A 54 -2.67 -8.78 -8.88
CA ILE A 54 -3.87 -8.21 -8.25
C ILE A 54 -5.06 -9.10 -8.60
N SER A 55 -5.81 -9.53 -7.58
CA SER A 55 -7.03 -10.34 -7.73
C SER A 55 -8.17 -9.72 -6.95
N ALA A 56 -9.38 -9.66 -7.51
CA ALA A 56 -10.55 -9.13 -6.81
C ALA A 56 -11.03 -10.10 -5.73
N LEU A 57 -11.40 -9.60 -4.55
CA LEU A 57 -12.10 -10.42 -3.56
C LEU A 57 -13.56 -10.60 -4.01
N PRO A 58 -14.04 -11.85 -4.16
CA PRO A 58 -15.42 -12.10 -4.60
C PRO A 58 -16.43 -11.69 -3.51
N GLU A 59 -17.64 -11.31 -3.93
CA GLU A 59 -18.70 -10.83 -3.04
C GLU A 59 -19.02 -11.80 -1.88
N GLY A 60 -19.02 -13.11 -2.15
CA GLY A 60 -19.21 -14.14 -1.12
C GLY A 60 -18.16 -14.03 0.00
N LEU A 61 -16.88 -13.89 -0.37
CA LEU A 61 -15.80 -13.72 0.60
C LEU A 61 -15.93 -12.40 1.37
N LEU A 62 -16.31 -11.30 0.69
CA LEU A 62 -16.54 -10.01 1.36
C LEU A 62 -17.58 -10.12 2.47
N SER A 63 -18.66 -10.86 2.22
CA SER A 63 -19.74 -11.06 3.21
C SER A 63 -19.32 -11.88 4.43
N GLU A 64 -18.28 -12.71 4.30
CA GLU A 64 -17.73 -13.51 5.40
C GLU A 64 -16.69 -12.75 6.22
N VAL A 65 -15.88 -11.91 5.57
CA VAL A 65 -14.72 -11.26 6.20
C VAL A 65 -15.00 -9.85 6.72
N LEU A 66 -16.05 -9.20 6.21
CA LEU A 66 -16.41 -7.84 6.60
C LEU A 66 -17.67 -7.80 7.49
N PRO A 67 -17.71 -6.93 8.51
CA PRO A 67 -18.94 -6.65 9.24
C PRO A 67 -20.06 -6.17 8.29
N PRO A 68 -21.30 -6.68 8.41
CA PRO A 68 -22.42 -6.26 7.57
C PRO A 68 -22.69 -4.74 7.63
N GLU A 69 -22.50 -4.11 8.79
CA GLU A 69 -22.70 -2.67 8.98
C GLU A 69 -21.70 -1.85 8.18
N LEU A 70 -20.45 -2.31 8.08
CA LEU A 70 -19.41 -1.64 7.30
C LEU A 70 -19.73 -1.74 5.79
N THR A 71 -20.11 -2.92 5.33
CA THR A 71 -20.52 -3.14 3.93
C THR A 71 -21.75 -2.31 3.58
N HIS A 72 -22.75 -2.24 4.47
CA HIS A 72 -23.93 -1.40 4.28
C HIS A 72 -23.57 0.08 4.19
N TYR A 73 -22.74 0.58 5.11
CA TYR A 73 -22.26 1.97 5.07
C TYR A 73 -21.56 2.31 3.76
N LEU A 74 -20.63 1.46 3.30
CA LEU A 74 -19.88 1.66 2.05
C LEU A 74 -20.80 1.65 0.83
N ASN A 75 -21.80 0.77 0.79
CA ASN A 75 -22.77 0.67 -0.31
C ASN A 75 -23.77 1.83 -0.36
N ASP A 76 -24.00 2.53 0.76
CA ASP A 76 -24.86 3.72 0.83
C ASP A 76 -24.11 5.01 0.40
N GLN A 77 -22.78 4.95 0.26
CA GLN A 77 -22.01 6.11 -0.21
C GLN A 77 -22.17 6.32 -1.73
N PRO A 78 -22.08 7.57 -2.22
CA PRO A 78 -22.11 7.87 -3.66
C PRO A 78 -20.77 7.56 -4.35
N ARG A 79 -20.13 6.45 -3.98
CA ARG A 79 -18.80 6.02 -4.41
C ARG A 79 -18.81 4.51 -4.67
N ALA A 80 -18.12 4.08 -5.70
CA ALA A 80 -17.82 2.67 -5.89
C ALA A 80 -16.59 2.29 -5.07
N TRP A 81 -16.55 1.07 -4.56
CA TRP A 81 -15.42 0.55 -3.79
C TRP A 81 -15.15 -0.91 -4.15
N GLY A 82 -13.93 -1.38 -3.87
CA GLY A 82 -13.56 -2.78 -4.02
C GLY A 82 -12.32 -3.15 -3.22
N LEU A 83 -12.23 -4.43 -2.86
CA LEU A 83 -11.06 -5.03 -2.25
C LEU A 83 -10.35 -5.95 -3.21
N TYR A 84 -9.03 -5.87 -3.20
CA TYR A 84 -8.17 -6.63 -4.09
C TYR A 84 -7.03 -7.23 -3.29
N HIS A 85 -6.86 -8.55 -3.41
CA HIS A 85 -5.70 -9.24 -2.88
C HIS A 85 -4.49 -8.89 -3.74
N VAL A 86 -3.40 -8.56 -3.05
CA VAL A 86 -2.11 -8.22 -3.64
C VAL A 86 -1.16 -9.36 -3.37
N GLU A 87 -0.74 -10.02 -4.44
CA GLU A 87 0.09 -11.20 -4.32
C GLU A 87 1.44 -10.85 -3.67
N THR A 88 1.88 -11.72 -2.76
CA THR A 88 3.20 -11.69 -2.13
C THR A 88 3.74 -13.11 -2.02
N ASP A 89 5.06 -13.26 -2.03
CA ASP A 89 5.75 -14.51 -1.74
C ASP A 89 6.05 -14.68 -0.23
N LEU A 90 5.63 -13.74 0.61
CA LEU A 90 5.82 -13.79 2.06
C LEU A 90 4.58 -14.32 2.77
N ALA A 91 4.76 -14.95 3.92
CA ALA A 91 3.68 -15.63 4.65
C ALA A 91 2.79 -14.63 5.41
N VAL A 92 1.99 -13.85 4.67
CA VAL A 92 0.92 -12.94 5.12
C VAL A 92 -0.09 -12.71 4.00
N GLN A 93 -1.24 -12.16 4.35
CA GLN A 93 -2.23 -11.64 3.41
C GLN A 93 -1.97 -10.15 3.18
N VAL A 94 -2.02 -9.68 1.94
CA VAL A 94 -1.95 -8.24 1.62
C VAL A 94 -3.19 -7.87 0.81
N VAL A 95 -3.91 -6.86 1.26
CA VAL A 95 -5.13 -6.37 0.61
C VAL A 95 -5.00 -4.90 0.32
N MET A 96 -5.47 -4.51 -0.85
CA MET A 96 -5.65 -3.14 -1.31
C MET A 96 -7.15 -2.83 -1.38
N ALA A 97 -7.54 -1.70 -0.82
CA ALA A 97 -8.88 -1.14 -0.90
C ALA A 97 -8.85 0.11 -1.79
N VAL A 98 -9.79 0.19 -2.72
CA VAL A 98 -9.90 1.32 -3.65
C VAL A 98 -11.32 1.83 -3.65
N SER A 99 -11.49 3.14 -3.54
CA SER A 99 -12.78 3.83 -3.66
C SER A 99 -12.70 4.97 -4.65
N HIS A 100 -13.70 5.11 -5.52
CA HIS A 100 -13.67 6.06 -6.64
C HIS A 100 -15.10 6.45 -7.08
N ASP A 101 -15.22 7.42 -7.97
CA ASP A 101 -16.49 7.72 -8.65
C ASP A 101 -16.86 6.66 -9.70
N GLY A 102 -18.02 6.73 -10.35
CA GLY A 102 -18.40 5.72 -11.36
C GLY A 102 -17.42 5.54 -12.55
N TYR A 103 -16.47 6.45 -12.73
CA TYR A 103 -15.49 6.44 -13.83
C TYR A 103 -14.07 6.09 -13.39
N GLY A 104 -13.82 5.88 -12.10
CA GLY A 104 -12.49 5.58 -11.56
C GLY A 104 -11.66 6.81 -11.17
N LYS A 105 -12.26 8.00 -11.15
CA LYS A 105 -11.63 9.24 -10.67
C LYS A 105 -11.93 9.49 -9.20
N GLY A 106 -11.29 10.51 -8.62
CA GLY A 106 -11.43 10.84 -7.21
C GLY A 106 -10.91 9.74 -6.30
N CYS A 107 -9.98 8.91 -6.80
CA CYS A 107 -9.55 7.68 -6.16
C CYS A 107 -9.00 7.91 -4.76
N ALA A 108 -9.56 7.22 -3.78
CA ALA A 108 -9.01 6.99 -2.45
C ALA A 108 -8.47 5.56 -2.38
N PHE A 109 -7.40 5.38 -1.62
CA PHE A 109 -6.61 4.16 -1.59
C PHE A 109 -6.24 3.83 -0.15
N GLY A 110 -6.29 2.55 0.19
CA GLY A 110 -5.72 1.99 1.40
C GLY A 110 -5.10 0.62 1.12
N ALA A 111 -4.09 0.25 1.88
CA ALA A 111 -3.51 -1.08 1.84
C ALA A 111 -3.26 -1.57 3.26
N SER A 112 -3.21 -2.88 3.43
CA SER A 112 -2.85 -3.50 4.71
C SER A 112 -2.33 -4.90 4.52
N ALA A 113 -1.28 -5.25 5.26
CA ALA A 113 -0.91 -6.65 5.50
C ALA A 113 -1.53 -7.16 6.80
N GLY A 114 -1.98 -8.42 6.79
CA GLY A 114 -2.58 -9.10 7.94
C GLY A 114 -2.21 -10.58 7.98
N TRP A 115 -2.46 -11.21 9.13
CA TRP A 115 -2.24 -12.64 9.33
C TRP A 115 -3.26 -13.49 8.57
N ASP A 116 -4.44 -12.93 8.32
CA ASP A 116 -5.50 -13.50 7.51
C ASP A 116 -6.13 -12.40 6.63
N ILE A 117 -6.96 -12.83 5.69
CA ILE A 117 -7.58 -11.94 4.71
C ILE A 117 -8.56 -10.95 5.36
N ALA A 118 -9.19 -11.32 6.48
CA ALA A 118 -10.14 -10.46 7.18
C ALA A 118 -9.43 -9.28 7.85
N GLN A 119 -8.33 -9.54 8.56
CA GLN A 119 -7.51 -8.50 9.17
C GLN A 119 -6.96 -7.54 8.11
N ALA A 120 -6.40 -8.08 7.02
CA ALA A 120 -5.88 -7.27 5.92
C ALA A 120 -6.99 -6.44 5.24
N SER A 121 -8.18 -7.02 5.04
CA SER A 121 -9.32 -6.33 4.44
C SER A 121 -9.82 -5.16 5.29
N VAL A 122 -9.99 -5.38 6.60
CA VAL A 122 -10.42 -4.32 7.53
C VAL A 122 -9.38 -3.21 7.61
N GLY A 123 -8.10 -3.55 7.71
CA GLY A 123 -7.02 -2.56 7.72
C GLY A 123 -6.99 -1.71 6.43
N ALA A 124 -7.11 -2.36 5.27
CA ALA A 124 -7.10 -1.66 3.98
C ALA A 124 -8.31 -0.72 3.84
N LEU A 125 -9.50 -1.13 4.28
CA LEU A 125 -10.69 -0.26 4.30
C LEU A 125 -10.54 0.93 5.23
N GLN A 126 -9.95 0.74 6.41
CA GLN A 126 -9.70 1.82 7.36
C GLN A 126 -8.76 2.88 6.76
N GLU A 127 -7.67 2.46 6.12
CA GLU A 127 -6.76 3.35 5.42
C GLU A 127 -7.44 4.06 4.24
N MET A 128 -8.27 3.35 3.47
CA MET A 128 -9.03 3.95 2.36
C MET A 128 -10.02 5.02 2.85
N LEU A 129 -10.74 4.77 3.95
CA LEU A 129 -11.66 5.75 4.53
C LEU A 129 -10.92 6.97 5.12
N GLN A 130 -9.72 6.77 5.70
CA GLN A 130 -8.84 7.88 6.09
C GLN A 130 -8.41 8.70 4.86
N SER A 131 -8.08 8.01 3.76
CA SER A 131 -7.74 8.60 2.47
C SER A 131 -8.88 9.43 1.87
N GLU A 132 -10.13 8.96 1.93
CA GLU A 132 -11.32 9.73 1.52
C GLU A 132 -11.51 11.02 2.34
N ASN A 133 -11.36 10.92 3.67
CA ASN A 133 -11.43 12.07 4.55
C ASN A 133 -10.32 13.09 4.24
N ALA A 134 -9.09 12.60 4.02
CA ALA A 134 -7.96 13.43 3.63
C ALA A 134 -8.22 14.17 2.31
N LEU A 135 -8.73 13.47 1.29
CA LEU A 135 -9.10 14.08 0.00
C LEU A 135 -10.19 15.14 0.14
N THR A 136 -11.16 14.93 1.02
CA THR A 136 -12.21 15.92 1.32
C THR A 136 -11.62 17.20 1.92
N LEU A 137 -10.70 17.06 2.87
CA LEU A 137 -10.00 18.20 3.48
C LEU A 137 -9.08 18.90 2.47
N MET A 138 -8.34 18.15 1.67
CA MET A 138 -7.47 18.68 0.62
C MET A 138 -8.25 19.45 -0.45
N ASN A 139 -9.42 18.96 -0.88
CA ASN A 139 -10.27 19.68 -1.83
C ASN A 139 -10.72 21.04 -1.30
N LYS A 140 -11.03 21.16 0.00
CA LYS A 140 -11.37 22.43 0.64
C LYS A 140 -10.16 23.37 0.73
N ALA A 141 -8.97 22.83 1.01
CA ALA A 141 -7.74 23.60 1.13
C ALA A 141 -7.16 24.06 -0.23
N TYR A 142 -7.45 23.34 -1.32
CA TYR A 142 -6.93 23.60 -2.66
C TYR A 142 -8.07 23.67 -3.71
N PRO A 143 -8.97 24.66 -3.65
CA PRO A 143 -10.10 24.77 -4.58
C PRO A 143 -9.64 25.00 -6.03
N VAL A 144 -10.40 24.47 -7.01
CA VAL A 144 -10.07 24.57 -8.45
C VAL A 144 -10.15 26.01 -8.96
N THR A 145 -11.04 26.82 -8.39
CA THR A 145 -11.21 28.24 -8.71
C THR A 145 -10.62 29.08 -7.58
N GLY A 146 -9.33 29.42 -7.66
CA GLY A 146 -8.73 30.41 -6.78
C GLY A 146 -9.35 31.80 -7.02
N LYS A 147 -9.46 32.63 -5.97
CA LYS A 147 -9.67 34.07 -6.14
C LYS A 147 -8.50 34.62 -6.97
N SER A 148 -8.79 35.52 -7.90
CA SER A 148 -7.91 35.96 -8.99
C SER A 148 -6.54 36.54 -8.60
N ASP A 149 -6.26 36.76 -7.30
CA ASP A 149 -5.06 37.45 -6.82
C ASP A 149 -4.08 36.56 -6.01
N GLU A 150 -4.34 35.26 -5.84
CA GLU A 150 -3.42 34.36 -5.13
C GLU A 150 -2.59 33.49 -6.10
N THR A 151 -1.30 33.34 -5.81
CA THR A 151 -0.44 32.42 -6.54
C THR A 151 -0.98 30.99 -6.44
N PRO A 152 -1.11 30.24 -7.56
CA PRO A 152 -1.67 28.89 -7.51
C PRO A 152 -0.81 27.98 -6.61
N LYS A 153 -1.39 27.48 -5.52
CA LYS A 153 -0.73 26.48 -4.69
C LYS A 153 -0.77 25.14 -5.42
N GLN A 154 0.39 24.53 -5.64
CA GLN A 154 0.48 23.19 -6.20
C GLN A 154 -0.22 22.19 -5.25
N PRO A 155 -1.19 21.40 -5.74
CA PRO A 155 -1.89 20.44 -4.89
C PRO A 155 -0.95 19.31 -4.46
N PRO A 156 -1.20 18.68 -3.29
CA PRO A 156 -0.51 17.43 -2.92
C PRO A 156 -0.67 16.36 -4.01
N ARG A 157 0.33 15.49 -4.18
CA ARG A 157 0.36 14.43 -5.21
C ARG A 157 -0.92 13.59 -5.24
N GLN A 158 -1.41 13.18 -4.08
CA GLN A 158 -2.65 12.42 -3.93
C GLN A 158 -3.86 13.17 -4.50
N LEU A 159 -3.98 14.48 -4.21
CA LEU A 159 -5.07 15.29 -4.73
C LEU A 159 -4.96 15.51 -6.24
N ALA A 160 -3.74 15.74 -6.75
CA ALA A 160 -3.48 15.85 -8.18
C ALA A 160 -3.91 14.57 -8.90
N TYR A 161 -3.47 13.42 -8.40
CA TYR A 161 -3.85 12.11 -8.93
C TYR A 161 -5.37 11.92 -8.90
N ALA A 162 -6.03 12.18 -7.76
CA ALA A 162 -7.48 12.04 -7.64
C ALA A 162 -8.27 12.92 -8.63
N ARG A 163 -7.72 14.06 -9.06
CA ARG A 163 -8.38 14.98 -10.02
C ARG A 163 -8.17 14.56 -11.48
N GLU A 164 -6.96 14.09 -11.79
CA GLU A 164 -6.50 14.00 -13.17
C GLU A 164 -6.46 12.56 -13.69
N ARG A 165 -6.33 11.58 -12.80
CA ARG A 165 -6.05 10.18 -13.14
C ARG A 165 -7.27 9.30 -12.93
N VAL A 166 -7.34 8.25 -13.75
CA VAL A 166 -8.34 7.19 -13.66
C VAL A 166 -7.63 5.93 -13.17
N ILE A 167 -8.03 5.40 -12.01
CA ILE A 167 -7.34 4.25 -11.40
C ILE A 167 -7.30 3.02 -12.30
N PHE A 168 -8.29 2.85 -13.17
CA PHE A 168 -8.38 1.72 -14.11
C PHE A 168 -7.39 1.79 -15.28
N GLU A 169 -6.83 2.97 -15.57
CA GLU A 169 -5.74 3.10 -16.55
C GLU A 169 -4.40 2.73 -15.93
N ASP A 170 -4.30 2.87 -14.61
CA ASP A 170 -3.11 2.53 -13.86
C ASP A 170 -3.14 1.05 -13.46
N LEU A 171 -4.15 0.58 -12.72
CA LEU A 171 -4.26 -0.81 -12.25
C LEU A 171 -5.38 -1.57 -12.98
N PRO A 172 -5.19 -2.88 -13.28
CA PRO A 172 -6.17 -3.70 -14.00
C PRO A 172 -7.34 -4.15 -13.10
N LEU A 173 -7.99 -3.22 -12.40
CA LEU A 173 -8.99 -3.54 -11.38
C LEU A 173 -10.32 -4.02 -11.96
N LYS A 174 -10.72 -3.49 -13.13
CA LYS A 174 -11.97 -3.90 -13.82
C LYS A 174 -11.96 -5.35 -14.26
N ASP A 175 -10.79 -5.80 -14.70
CA ASP A 175 -10.58 -7.13 -15.28
C ASP A 175 -9.80 -8.04 -14.32
N ALA A 176 -9.70 -7.65 -13.04
CA ALA A 176 -9.01 -8.43 -12.03
C ALA A 176 -9.70 -9.79 -11.85
N ALA A 177 -8.95 -10.87 -12.01
CA ALA A 177 -9.45 -12.21 -11.76
C ALA A 177 -9.90 -12.35 -10.30
N ALA A 178 -10.94 -13.16 -10.06
CA ALA A 178 -11.37 -13.45 -8.70
C ALA A 178 -10.28 -14.22 -7.94
N LEU A 179 -10.05 -13.84 -6.69
CA LEU A 179 -9.15 -14.58 -5.79
C LEU A 179 -9.65 -16.02 -5.61
N SER A 180 -8.74 -16.99 -5.71
CA SER A 180 -9.07 -18.39 -5.45
C SER A 180 -9.38 -18.62 -3.96
N GLU A 181 -10.36 -19.48 -3.65
CA GLU A 181 -10.72 -19.84 -2.27
C GLU A 181 -9.53 -20.37 -1.46
N THR A 182 -8.66 -21.18 -2.07
CA THR A 182 -7.46 -21.72 -1.41
C THR A 182 -6.53 -20.61 -0.92
N ALA A 183 -6.34 -19.55 -1.70
CA ALA A 183 -5.53 -18.41 -1.31
C ALA A 183 -6.18 -17.62 -0.15
N ALA A 184 -7.50 -17.45 -0.18
CA ALA A 184 -8.27 -16.73 0.83
C ALA A 184 -8.26 -17.41 2.21
N LEU A 185 -8.17 -18.74 2.26
CA LEU A 185 -8.20 -19.53 3.50
C LEU A 185 -6.85 -19.61 4.24
N THR A 186 -5.79 -19.01 3.68
CA THR A 186 -4.47 -19.08 4.33
C THR A 186 -4.38 -18.12 5.51
N THR A 187 -4.03 -18.67 6.67
CA THR A 187 -3.66 -17.91 7.87
C THR A 187 -2.17 -18.08 8.12
N SER A 188 -1.52 -17.01 8.54
CA SER A 188 -0.09 -16.96 8.81
C SER A 188 0.20 -16.58 10.27
N SER A 189 1.45 -16.75 10.69
CA SER A 189 1.94 -16.29 11.98
C SER A 189 3.19 -15.42 11.82
N PHE A 190 3.58 -14.75 12.90
CA PHE A 190 4.81 -13.96 12.90
C PHE A 190 6.05 -14.82 12.62
N GLU A 191 6.11 -16.03 13.18
CA GLU A 191 7.19 -16.98 12.97
C GLU A 191 7.22 -17.48 11.52
N ALA A 192 6.06 -17.77 10.93
CA ALA A 192 5.95 -18.15 9.53
C ALA A 192 6.44 -17.02 8.61
N LEU A 193 6.08 -15.78 8.94
CA LEU A 193 6.55 -14.61 8.19
C LEU A 193 8.07 -14.45 8.31
N LEU A 194 8.64 -14.52 9.52
CA LEU A 194 10.09 -14.47 9.73
C LEU A 194 10.81 -15.59 8.97
N GLN A 195 10.27 -16.81 9.01
CA GLN A 195 10.83 -17.94 8.27
C GLN A 195 10.78 -17.69 6.76
N SER A 196 9.66 -17.19 6.23
CA SER A 196 9.52 -16.88 4.81
C SER A 196 10.49 -15.79 4.34
N CYS A 197 10.79 -14.81 5.19
CA CYS A 197 11.83 -13.81 4.96
C CYS A 197 13.22 -14.44 4.93
N PHE A 198 13.52 -15.29 5.93
CA PHE A 198 14.81 -15.98 6.02
C PHE A 198 15.08 -16.87 4.80
N ASP A 199 14.10 -17.70 4.41
CA ASP A 199 14.21 -18.61 3.27
C ASP A 199 14.47 -17.88 1.94
N ARG A 200 14.09 -16.60 1.86
CA ARG A 200 14.28 -15.72 0.70
C ARG A 200 15.50 -14.81 0.82
N GLY A 201 16.31 -14.98 1.87
CA GLY A 201 17.50 -14.17 2.11
C GLY A 201 17.18 -12.69 2.40
N ILE A 202 16.01 -12.41 2.97
CA ILE A 202 15.59 -11.04 3.36
C ILE A 202 16.15 -10.73 4.74
N GLY A 203 17.08 -9.79 4.81
CA GLY A 203 17.67 -9.33 6.07
C GLY A 203 16.74 -8.34 6.77
N LEU A 204 16.53 -8.54 8.07
CA LEU A 204 15.76 -7.64 8.93
C LEU A 204 16.67 -7.05 10.00
N TRP A 205 16.70 -5.73 10.07
CA TRP A 205 17.44 -4.95 11.07
C TRP A 205 16.47 -4.23 11.97
N GLU A 206 16.70 -4.29 13.27
CA GLU A 206 15.87 -3.62 14.27
C GLU A 206 16.64 -2.47 14.92
N PHE A 207 15.95 -1.34 15.04
CA PHE A 207 16.34 -0.23 15.90
C PHE A 207 15.25 -0.03 16.96
N ASP A 208 15.59 -0.29 18.22
CA ASP A 208 14.72 0.03 19.35
C ASP A 208 14.86 1.53 19.69
N ALA A 209 13.81 2.29 19.37
CA ALA A 209 13.68 3.72 19.61
C ALA A 209 12.88 4.02 20.89
N THR A 210 12.69 3.02 21.77
CA THR A 210 11.94 3.16 23.01
C THR A 210 12.59 4.18 23.92
N ARG A 211 11.83 5.23 24.20
CA ARG A 211 12.22 6.28 25.12
C ARG A 211 11.79 5.92 26.54
N GLN A 212 12.75 5.81 27.46
CA GLN A 212 12.49 5.44 28.86
C GLN A 212 11.51 6.39 29.56
N ASP A 213 11.53 7.67 29.20
CA ASP A 213 10.63 8.68 29.78
C ASP A 213 9.20 8.59 29.25
N LEU A 214 8.99 8.02 28.06
CA LEU A 214 7.66 7.77 27.50
C LEU A 214 7.13 6.40 27.92
N GLY A 215 8.00 5.40 28.07
CA GLY A 215 7.64 4.04 28.46
C GLY A 215 6.81 3.27 27.42
N ILE A 216 6.69 3.79 26.19
CA ILE A 216 5.98 3.16 25.08
C ILE A 216 6.99 2.49 24.15
N PRO A 217 6.96 1.16 24.00
CA PRO A 217 7.73 0.44 23.00
C PRO A 217 7.60 1.08 21.62
N CYS A 218 8.74 1.44 21.05
CA CYS A 218 8.84 2.10 19.75
C CYS A 218 10.02 1.49 19.00
N ILE A 219 9.76 0.90 17.84
CA ILE A 219 10.82 0.28 17.04
C ILE A 219 10.80 0.81 15.62
N LYS A 220 11.93 0.61 14.93
CA LYS A 220 12.03 0.69 13.48
C LYS A 220 12.65 -0.59 12.92
N LEU A 221 11.92 -1.30 12.07
CA LEU A 221 12.46 -2.39 11.26
C LEU A 221 12.92 -1.86 9.90
N MET A 222 14.01 -2.44 9.38
CA MET A 222 14.60 -2.07 8.09
C MET A 222 15.04 -3.31 7.34
N SER A 223 14.91 -3.28 6.02
CA SER A 223 15.45 -4.31 5.12
C SER A 223 16.07 -3.65 3.88
N ALA A 224 17.21 -4.18 3.45
CA ALA A 224 17.84 -3.74 2.21
C ALA A 224 17.17 -4.38 0.97
N GLU A 225 16.46 -5.49 1.16
CA GLU A 225 15.87 -6.30 0.11
C GLU A 225 14.43 -5.90 -0.19
N LEU A 226 13.62 -5.64 0.85
CA LEU A 226 12.21 -5.27 0.70
C LEU A 226 12.06 -3.93 -0.06
N CYS A 227 11.05 -3.89 -0.92
CA CYS A 227 10.71 -2.71 -1.69
C CYS A 227 10.02 -1.67 -0.82
N THR A 228 10.03 -0.42 -1.29
CA THR A 228 9.21 0.67 -0.77
C THR A 228 8.33 1.15 -1.91
N TRP A 229 7.14 1.70 -1.62
CA TRP A 229 6.29 2.31 -2.64
C TRP A 229 6.92 3.55 -3.29
N GLU A 230 7.91 4.17 -2.66
CA GLU A 230 8.64 5.30 -3.23
C GLU A 230 9.39 4.85 -4.48
N PRO A 231 9.63 5.73 -5.46
CA PRO A 231 10.30 5.40 -6.73
C PRO A 231 11.80 5.13 -6.52
N ARG A 232 12.11 4.03 -5.83
CA ARG A 232 13.46 3.55 -5.46
C ARG A 232 13.75 2.26 -6.20
N PHE A 233 14.08 2.38 -7.48
CA PHE A 233 14.19 1.26 -8.42
C PHE A 233 15.51 0.47 -8.35
N GLY A 234 16.21 0.52 -7.20
CA GLY A 234 17.40 -0.31 -6.96
C GLY A 234 17.11 -1.69 -6.36
N LYS A 235 15.86 -1.96 -5.98
CA LYS A 235 15.48 -3.18 -5.24
C LYS A 235 15.25 -4.36 -6.19
N LYS A 236 16.09 -5.39 -6.11
CA LYS A 236 16.02 -6.59 -6.98
C LYS A 236 14.64 -7.25 -6.97
N ARG A 237 13.96 -7.28 -5.81
CA ARG A 237 12.62 -7.87 -5.66
C ARG A 237 11.58 -7.21 -6.56
N LEU A 238 11.70 -5.90 -6.83
CA LEU A 238 10.81 -5.18 -7.75
C LEU A 238 10.82 -5.73 -9.18
N PHE A 239 11.97 -6.28 -9.59
CA PHE A 239 12.24 -6.78 -10.93
C PHE A 239 12.06 -8.29 -11.03
N HIS A 240 12.70 -9.02 -10.12
CA HIS A 240 12.79 -10.48 -10.15
C HIS A 240 11.68 -11.17 -9.36
N GLY A 241 11.16 -10.55 -8.29
CA GLY A 241 10.15 -11.19 -7.42
C GLY A 241 8.85 -11.50 -8.14
N VAL A 242 8.44 -10.68 -9.12
CA VAL A 242 7.29 -10.94 -9.98
C VAL A 242 7.57 -12.00 -11.06
N VAL A 243 8.83 -12.19 -11.45
CA VAL A 243 9.23 -13.25 -12.41
C VAL A 243 9.30 -14.60 -11.69
N GLU A 244 9.89 -14.63 -10.51
CA GLU A 244 10.00 -15.82 -9.66
C GLU A 244 8.62 -16.40 -9.29
N ARG A 245 7.62 -15.53 -9.13
CA ARG A 245 6.21 -15.90 -8.93
C ARG A 245 5.45 -16.24 -10.23
N GLY A 246 6.08 -16.10 -11.39
CA GLY A 246 5.46 -16.42 -12.68
C GLY A 246 4.45 -15.37 -13.19
N LEU A 247 4.36 -14.20 -12.56
CA LEU A 247 3.47 -13.11 -13.00
C LEU A 247 3.92 -12.48 -14.33
N ARG A 248 5.20 -12.62 -14.67
CA ARG A 248 5.79 -12.18 -15.94
C ARG A 248 7.01 -13.01 -16.30
N GLN A 249 7.33 -13.09 -17.60
CA GLN A 249 8.42 -13.94 -18.11
C GLN A 249 9.82 -13.33 -17.95
N THR A 250 9.94 -12.01 -18.07
CA THR A 250 11.22 -11.30 -17.98
C THR A 250 11.05 -10.04 -17.14
N PRO A 251 12.05 -9.60 -16.36
CA PRO A 251 11.96 -8.38 -15.56
C PRO A 251 11.61 -7.14 -16.39
N ALA A 252 10.94 -6.16 -15.77
CA ALA A 252 10.73 -4.85 -16.37
C ALA A 252 12.03 -4.05 -16.42
N LYS A 253 12.02 -2.93 -17.14
CA LYS A 253 13.08 -1.94 -17.07
C LYS A 253 12.66 -0.75 -16.23
N GLU A 254 13.62 -0.10 -15.60
CA GLU A 254 13.41 1.10 -14.78
C GLU A 254 12.58 2.20 -15.45
N PRO A 255 12.76 2.52 -16.76
CA PRO A 255 11.91 3.51 -17.43
C PRO A 255 10.41 3.17 -17.46
N GLU A 256 10.05 1.89 -17.40
CA GLU A 256 8.64 1.46 -17.30
C GLU A 256 8.04 1.82 -15.93
N PHE A 257 8.86 1.80 -14.87
CA PHE A 257 8.44 2.13 -13.51
C PHE A 257 8.41 3.64 -13.27
N ALA A 258 9.34 4.38 -13.87
CA ALA A 258 9.45 5.84 -13.72
C ALA A 258 8.19 6.59 -14.17
N ILE A 259 7.46 6.08 -15.16
CA ILE A 259 6.19 6.67 -15.62
C ILE A 259 4.97 6.30 -14.76
N ARG A 260 5.17 5.53 -13.68
CA ARG A 260 4.12 4.98 -12.79
C ARG A 260 4.31 5.43 -11.33
N PRO A 261 4.46 6.73 -11.04
CA PRO A 261 4.70 7.19 -9.66
C PRO A 261 3.56 6.74 -8.74
N PHE A 262 3.90 6.31 -7.52
CA PHE A 262 2.91 6.04 -6.48
C PHE A 262 2.37 7.38 -5.92
N PRO A 263 1.06 7.65 -5.97
CA PRO A 263 0.52 8.98 -5.70
C PRO A 263 -0.03 9.18 -4.28
N PHE A 264 -0.23 8.10 -3.52
CA PHE A 264 -0.93 8.08 -2.23
C PHE A 264 0.01 8.25 -1.04
#